data_AF-A0A9P1KHK4-F1
#
_entry.id   AF-A0A9P1KHK4-F1
#
_cell.length_a   1.000
_cell.length_b   1.000
_cell.length_c   1.000
_cell.angle_alpha   90.00
_cell.angle_beta   90.00
_cell.angle_gamma   90.00
#
_symmetry.space_group_name_H-M   'P 1'
#
loop_
_entity.id
_entity.type
_entity.pdbx_description
1 polymer ?
#
loop_
_entity_poly.entity_id
_entity_poly.type
_entity_poly.pdbx_seq_one_letter_code
_entity_poly.pdbx_strand_id
1 'polypeptide(L)'
;MSAGELLRQANQLKRSGRLDEAIALYHQVIDINPHFAWAYHGLGNALAKQGNLDEAVACYSEGLKINTDSAWLLYSLGEALAELGDLEAAIKYLQKAVEVQPDFHKFRTRLKQVEAEFIQKKYNQFTVNKHLSPLTVVELGQGWAGNTINTVIFRHHGIITSTNYQFSAYYDSNKTLRVVKRNLDNGLITYHLISGEYNLQDAHNSISLGVDSEGYIHICYDHHVHSLRYRRSQQPWSIDEWTDVLSMTGNNEENVTYPTFLINSVDNSLIFLYRDGHYSKGQACMKKYDVATKLWADYPFPILSGYEQKPWTSNPYWNHPVFDATGKLHLSYVWRTHPIGRDKRVNNIGIDYAYSPDQGRAWFTIKGLTLDLPITQVNSETVWAIPTGSNLINQTSMATNSKGYPHIVFYANDENDIPQYQHLWFDGCQWQHSVISKRTQKFDLLGGGTLQIPMSRPEIVIDKQDCVHVIYRADLTEHKMAVLTLFPEDYHFSGAVEKILWNEPLGFSEPIIDRLRWQKDATLSMLIQYNHQPQHDQGVSYAESPMYIMDWYLN
;
A
#
# COMPACT_ATOMS: atom_id res chain seq x y z
N MET A 1 58.06 -29.81 5.30
CA MET A 1 57.75 -28.42 4.92
C MET A 1 56.87 -27.83 6.02
N SER A 2 57.07 -26.57 6.38
CA SER A 2 56.17 -25.87 7.31
C SER A 2 54.80 -25.63 6.66
N ALA A 3 53.73 -25.45 7.46
CA ALA A 3 52.41 -25.10 6.96
C ALA A 3 52.43 -23.86 6.04
N GLY A 4 53.30 -22.88 6.32
CA GLY A 4 53.47 -21.69 5.48
C GLY A 4 54.13 -21.96 4.13
N GLU A 5 55.09 -22.90 4.06
CA GLU A 5 55.71 -23.33 2.79
C GLU A 5 54.73 -24.10 1.92
N LEU A 6 54.00 -25.04 2.53
CA LEU A 6 52.96 -25.82 1.87
C LEU A 6 51.86 -24.89 1.33
N LEU A 7 51.44 -23.88 2.10
CA LEU A 7 50.46 -22.90 1.65
C LEU A 7 50.96 -22.09 0.44
N ARG A 8 52.23 -21.67 0.43
CA ARG A 8 52.81 -20.95 -0.71
C ARG A 8 52.83 -21.83 -1.96
N GLN A 9 53.23 -23.09 -1.82
CA GLN A 9 53.24 -24.05 -2.92
C GLN A 9 51.82 -24.34 -3.43
N ALA A 10 50.85 -24.56 -2.53
CA ALA A 10 49.45 -24.76 -2.89
C ALA A 10 48.89 -23.56 -3.67
N ASN A 11 49.21 -22.33 -3.26
CA ASN A 11 48.82 -21.13 -3.98
C ASN A 11 49.46 -21.02 -5.37
N GLN A 12 50.72 -21.44 -5.53
CA GLN A 12 51.40 -21.47 -6.82
C GLN A 12 50.76 -22.48 -7.77
N LEU A 13 50.48 -23.69 -7.29
CA LEU A 13 49.78 -24.74 -8.06
C LEU A 13 48.37 -24.31 -8.46
N LYS A 14 47.62 -23.68 -7.55
CA LYS A 14 46.30 -23.11 -7.85
C LYS A 14 46.37 -22.03 -8.96
N ARG A 15 47.43 -21.22 -8.98
CA ARG A 15 47.64 -20.19 -10.02
C ARG A 15 48.03 -20.79 -11.37
N SER A 16 48.73 -21.92 -11.38
CA SER A 16 49.10 -22.64 -12.61
C SER A 16 48.02 -23.62 -13.11
N GLY A 17 46.86 -23.66 -12.46
CA GLY A 17 45.74 -24.53 -12.87
C GLY A 17 45.86 -25.99 -12.45
N ARG A 18 46.90 -26.35 -11.67
CA ARG A 18 47.09 -27.71 -11.12
C ARG A 18 46.25 -27.86 -9.85
N LEU A 19 44.93 -27.86 -10.02
CA LEU A 19 43.95 -27.74 -8.93
C LEU A 19 43.96 -28.94 -7.97
N ASP A 20 44.02 -30.18 -8.47
CA ASP A 20 44.04 -31.38 -7.63
C ASP A 20 45.25 -31.41 -6.68
N GLU A 21 46.41 -31.04 -7.20
CA GLU A 21 47.64 -30.98 -6.39
C GLU A 21 47.60 -29.82 -5.39
N ALA A 22 47.00 -28.69 -5.76
CA ALA A 22 46.78 -27.59 -4.83
C ALA A 22 45.85 -28.01 -3.68
N ILE A 23 44.75 -28.70 -3.98
CA ILE A 23 43.78 -29.22 -3.01
C ILE A 23 44.46 -30.18 -2.03
N ALA A 24 45.23 -31.15 -2.53
CA ALA A 24 45.98 -32.07 -1.69
C ALA A 24 46.93 -31.33 -0.73
N LEU A 25 47.62 -30.28 -1.20
CA LEU A 25 48.48 -29.47 -0.34
C LEU A 25 47.69 -28.61 0.65
N TYR A 26 46.53 -28.06 0.30
CA TYR A 26 45.70 -27.32 1.26
C TYR A 26 45.18 -28.24 2.38
N HIS A 27 44.81 -29.49 2.08
CA HIS A 27 44.47 -30.48 3.11
C HIS A 27 45.65 -30.73 4.06
N GLN A 28 46.87 -30.92 3.53
CA GLN A 28 48.06 -31.05 4.38
C GLN A 28 48.31 -29.80 5.24
N VAL A 29 48.05 -28.60 4.73
CA VAL A 29 48.15 -27.36 5.53
C VAL A 29 47.14 -27.36 6.67
N ILE A 30 45.90 -27.78 6.40
CA ILE A 30 44.82 -27.87 7.39
C ILE A 30 45.13 -28.95 8.44
N ASP A 31 45.66 -30.10 8.04
CA ASP A 31 46.07 -31.18 8.96
C ASP A 31 47.17 -30.73 9.92
N ILE A 32 48.12 -29.92 9.44
CA ILE A 32 49.20 -29.37 10.26
C ILE A 32 48.71 -28.21 11.15
N ASN A 33 47.80 -27.37 10.63
CA ASN A 33 47.23 -26.25 11.39
C ASN A 33 45.74 -26.03 11.04
N PRO A 34 44.83 -26.65 11.83
CA PRO A 34 43.39 -26.50 11.63
C PRO A 34 42.85 -25.10 11.89
N HIS A 35 43.62 -24.21 12.53
CA HIS A 35 43.18 -22.83 12.83
C HIS A 35 43.68 -21.82 11.78
N PHE A 36 44.08 -22.29 10.60
CA PHE A 36 44.60 -21.42 9.56
C PHE A 36 43.53 -21.09 8.51
N ALA A 37 42.72 -20.05 8.77
CA ALA A 37 41.59 -19.65 7.92
C ALA A 37 41.93 -19.46 6.43
N TRP A 38 43.15 -19.00 6.11
CA TRP A 38 43.61 -18.84 4.73
C TRP A 38 43.82 -20.16 3.97
N ALA A 39 44.05 -21.27 4.67
CA ALA A 39 44.12 -22.60 4.06
C ALA A 39 42.73 -23.04 3.60
N TYR A 40 41.70 -22.84 4.42
CA TYR A 40 40.29 -23.06 4.06
C TYR A 40 39.83 -22.16 2.92
N HIS A 41 40.19 -20.88 2.94
CA HIS A 41 39.93 -19.97 1.81
C HIS A 41 40.62 -20.44 0.53
N GLY A 42 41.88 -20.88 0.63
CA GLY A 42 42.66 -21.40 -0.48
C GLY A 42 42.07 -22.67 -1.09
N LEU A 43 41.64 -23.61 -0.22
CA LEU A 43 40.98 -24.86 -0.58
C LEU A 43 39.63 -24.60 -1.26
N GLY A 44 38.77 -23.79 -0.65
CA GLY A 44 37.48 -23.43 -1.23
C GLY A 44 37.61 -22.78 -2.60
N ASN A 45 38.61 -21.92 -2.81
CA ASN A 45 38.87 -21.32 -4.12
C ASN A 45 39.32 -22.34 -5.18
N ALA A 46 40.06 -23.37 -4.77
CA ALA A 46 40.50 -24.41 -5.69
C ALA A 46 39.31 -25.32 -6.08
N LEU A 47 38.46 -25.66 -5.11
CA LEU A 47 37.24 -26.45 -5.30
C LEU A 47 36.20 -25.72 -6.16
N ALA A 48 35.96 -24.43 -5.90
CA ALA A 48 35.07 -23.61 -6.71
C ALA A 48 35.52 -23.55 -8.18
N LYS A 49 36.84 -23.44 -8.43
CA LYS A 49 37.40 -23.49 -9.79
C LYS A 49 37.24 -24.85 -10.48
N GLN A 50 37.04 -25.93 -9.74
CA GLN A 50 36.71 -27.25 -10.29
C GLN A 50 35.20 -27.44 -10.49
N GLY A 51 34.36 -26.50 -10.04
CA GLY A 51 32.90 -26.62 -10.05
C GLY A 51 32.34 -27.34 -8.81
N ASN A 52 33.17 -27.71 -7.84
CA ASN A 52 32.74 -28.37 -6.59
C ASN A 52 32.27 -27.31 -5.58
N LEU A 53 31.15 -26.65 -5.89
CA LEU A 53 30.66 -25.49 -5.15
C LEU A 53 30.19 -25.82 -3.73
N ASP A 54 29.52 -26.95 -3.52
CA ASP A 54 29.07 -27.37 -2.18
C ASP A 54 30.25 -27.58 -1.21
N GLU A 55 31.32 -28.22 -1.68
CA GLU A 55 32.54 -28.43 -0.90
C GLU A 55 33.28 -27.10 -0.66
N ALA A 56 33.24 -26.18 -1.63
CA ALA A 56 33.79 -24.84 -1.46
C ALA A 56 33.03 -24.04 -0.38
N VAL A 57 31.70 -24.09 -0.38
CA VAL A 57 30.84 -23.47 0.66
C VAL A 57 31.18 -24.02 2.04
N ALA A 58 31.34 -25.34 2.17
CA ALA A 58 31.74 -25.96 3.44
C ALA A 58 33.12 -25.44 3.90
N CYS A 59 34.10 -25.38 2.99
CA CYS A 59 35.43 -24.86 3.29
C CYS A 59 35.41 -23.40 3.74
N TYR A 60 34.70 -22.52 3.03
CA TYR A 60 34.58 -21.12 3.43
C TYR A 60 33.86 -20.96 4.77
N SER A 61 32.84 -21.77 5.04
CA SER A 61 32.12 -21.76 6.32
C SER A 61 33.02 -22.17 7.48
N GLU A 62 33.86 -23.20 7.32
CA GLU A 62 34.86 -23.58 8.33
C GLU A 62 35.91 -22.47 8.53
N GLY A 63 36.37 -21.84 7.44
CA GLY A 63 37.25 -20.67 7.51
C GLY A 63 36.63 -19.51 8.30
N LEU A 64 35.33 -19.26 8.14
CA LEU A 64 34.60 -18.21 8.88
C LEU A 64 34.40 -18.54 10.36
N LYS A 65 34.32 -19.82 10.75
CA LYS A 65 34.32 -20.20 12.17
C LYS A 65 35.63 -19.81 12.87
N ILE A 66 36.73 -19.81 12.13
CA ILE A 66 38.07 -19.45 12.62
C ILE A 66 38.28 -17.92 12.59
N ASN A 67 37.82 -17.25 11.53
CA ASN A 67 37.89 -15.80 11.38
C ASN A 67 36.54 -15.22 10.91
N THR A 68 35.71 -14.86 11.89
CA THR A 68 34.29 -14.50 11.71
C THR A 68 34.03 -13.23 10.91
N ASP A 69 35.02 -12.33 10.87
CA ASP A 69 34.93 -11.02 10.22
C ASP A 69 35.93 -10.90 9.06
N SER A 70 36.30 -12.03 8.45
CA SER A 70 37.09 -12.01 7.22
C SER A 70 36.22 -11.63 6.02
N ALA A 71 36.37 -10.40 5.53
CA ALA A 71 35.62 -9.90 4.37
C ALA A 71 35.80 -10.78 3.12
N TRP A 72 36.99 -11.35 2.91
CA TRP A 72 37.28 -12.24 1.77
C TRP A 72 36.60 -13.60 1.88
N LEU A 73 36.50 -14.18 3.09
CA LEU A 73 35.77 -15.43 3.29
C LEU A 73 34.26 -15.22 3.18
N LEU A 74 33.74 -14.10 3.71
CA LEU A 74 32.34 -13.71 3.55
C LEU A 74 31.99 -13.51 2.07
N TYR A 75 32.84 -12.80 1.34
CA TYR A 75 32.67 -12.58 -0.10
C TYR A 75 32.71 -13.89 -0.89
N SER A 76 33.73 -14.74 -0.67
CA SER A 76 33.86 -16.01 -1.39
C SER A 76 32.74 -17.00 -1.06
N LEU A 77 32.22 -17.00 0.18
CA LEU A 77 31.03 -17.77 0.53
C LEU A 77 29.78 -17.25 -0.20
N GLY A 78 29.57 -15.93 -0.20
CA GLY A 78 28.45 -15.31 -0.91
C GLY A 78 28.51 -15.56 -2.43
N GLU A 79 29.70 -15.51 -3.03
CA GLU A 79 29.91 -15.82 -4.45
C GLU A 79 29.55 -17.27 -4.77
N ALA A 80 30.02 -18.24 -3.98
CA ALA A 80 29.72 -19.66 -4.18
C ALA A 80 28.23 -19.98 -3.97
N LEU A 81 27.57 -19.35 -2.99
CA LEU A 81 26.12 -19.49 -2.78
C LEU A 81 25.31 -18.91 -3.94
N ALA A 82 25.76 -17.79 -4.52
CA ALA A 82 25.12 -17.19 -5.68
C ALA A 82 25.20 -18.14 -6.90
N GLU A 83 26.36 -18.76 -7.12
CA GLU A 83 26.55 -19.74 -8.19
C GLU A 83 25.72 -21.03 -7.99
N LEU A 84 25.51 -21.45 -6.73
CA LEU A 84 24.57 -22.53 -6.38
C LEU A 84 23.09 -22.13 -6.51
N GLY A 85 22.81 -20.83 -6.71
CA GLY A 85 21.46 -20.29 -6.88
C GLY A 85 20.70 -19.98 -5.59
N ASP A 86 21.36 -20.11 -4.43
CA ASP A 86 20.87 -19.63 -3.12
C ASP A 86 21.21 -18.13 -2.97
N LEU A 87 20.49 -17.33 -3.76
CA LEU A 87 20.74 -15.89 -3.87
C LEU A 87 20.42 -15.14 -2.57
N GLU A 88 19.48 -15.63 -1.77
CA GLU A 88 19.11 -15.00 -0.48
C GLU A 88 20.24 -15.14 0.54
N ALA A 89 20.78 -16.36 0.71
CA ALA A 89 21.94 -16.56 1.56
C ALA A 89 23.17 -15.81 1.01
N ALA A 90 23.34 -15.75 -0.32
CA ALA A 90 24.42 -15.01 -0.95
C ALA A 90 24.39 -13.51 -0.62
N ILE A 91 23.22 -12.86 -0.75
CA ILE A 91 23.02 -11.44 -0.40
C ILE A 91 23.43 -11.18 1.04
N LYS A 92 22.97 -12.02 1.98
CA LYS A 92 23.30 -11.90 3.41
C LYS A 92 24.81 -11.86 3.66
N TYR A 93 25.57 -12.78 3.07
CA TYR A 93 27.03 -12.83 3.27
C TYR A 93 27.78 -11.73 2.52
N LEU A 94 27.31 -11.33 1.33
CA LEU A 94 27.88 -10.22 0.57
C LEU A 94 27.65 -8.87 1.26
N GLN A 95 26.48 -8.66 1.86
CA GLN A 95 26.18 -7.48 2.69
C GLN A 95 27.15 -7.40 3.88
N LYS A 96 27.32 -8.51 4.61
CA LYS A 96 28.30 -8.56 5.72
C LYS A 96 29.73 -8.29 5.24
N ALA A 97 30.12 -8.75 4.04
CA ALA A 97 31.44 -8.44 3.47
C ALA A 97 31.62 -6.94 3.18
N VAL A 98 30.57 -6.26 2.70
CA VAL A 98 30.56 -4.81 2.47
C VAL A 98 30.59 -4.04 3.80
N GLU A 99 29.90 -4.50 4.83
CA GLU A 99 29.95 -3.89 6.16
C GLU A 99 31.34 -3.94 6.78
N VAL A 100 32.02 -5.09 6.66
CA VAL A 100 33.39 -5.27 7.17
C VAL A 100 34.41 -4.44 6.39
N GLN A 101 34.26 -4.34 5.07
CA GLN A 101 35.18 -3.57 4.22
C GLN A 101 34.42 -2.68 3.23
N PRO A 102 33.93 -1.51 3.67
CA PRO A 102 33.04 -0.68 2.87
C PRO A 102 33.71 -0.12 1.63
N ASP A 103 35.00 0.20 1.65
CA ASP A 103 35.68 0.87 0.54
C ASP A 103 36.06 -0.06 -0.62
N PHE A 104 35.81 -1.37 -0.50
CA PHE A 104 36.19 -2.32 -1.54
C PHE A 104 35.11 -2.43 -2.62
N HIS A 105 35.31 -1.71 -3.72
CA HIS A 105 34.34 -1.58 -4.81
C HIS A 105 33.83 -2.93 -5.36
N LYS A 106 34.71 -3.93 -5.45
CA LYS A 106 34.35 -5.27 -5.96
C LYS A 106 33.21 -5.93 -5.18
N PHE A 107 33.18 -5.75 -3.85
CA PHE A 107 32.14 -6.37 -3.01
C PHE A 107 30.78 -5.71 -3.26
N ARG A 108 30.74 -4.37 -3.32
CA ARG A 108 29.52 -3.61 -3.63
C ARG A 108 28.98 -3.96 -5.02
N THR A 109 29.85 -4.06 -6.02
CA THR A 109 29.43 -4.39 -7.38
C THR A 109 28.83 -5.79 -7.47
N ARG A 110 29.44 -6.79 -6.81
CA ARG A 110 28.87 -8.15 -6.81
C ARG A 110 27.57 -8.23 -6.02
N LEU A 111 27.47 -7.56 -4.86
CA LEU A 111 26.23 -7.49 -4.09
C LEU A 111 25.08 -6.99 -4.96
N LYS A 112 25.26 -5.83 -5.62
CA LYS A 112 24.26 -5.28 -6.54
C LYS A 112 23.87 -6.23 -7.67
N GLN A 113 24.83 -6.98 -8.20
CA GLN A 113 24.57 -7.95 -9.25
C GLN A 113 23.72 -9.12 -8.73
N VAL A 114 24.05 -9.67 -7.57
CA VAL A 114 23.30 -10.80 -6.97
C VAL A 114 21.92 -10.35 -6.50
N GLU A 115 21.78 -9.13 -5.98
CA GLU A 115 20.47 -8.50 -5.70
C GLU A 115 19.64 -8.43 -6.99
N ALA A 116 20.19 -7.88 -8.07
CA ALA A 116 19.49 -7.84 -9.36
C ALA A 116 19.14 -9.24 -9.91
N GLU A 117 20.03 -10.23 -9.78
CA GLU A 117 19.75 -11.63 -10.15
C GLU A 117 18.62 -12.23 -9.30
N PHE A 118 18.56 -11.93 -8.00
CA PHE A 118 17.51 -12.38 -7.09
C PHE A 118 16.16 -11.77 -7.44
N ILE A 119 16.12 -10.46 -7.70
CA ILE A 119 14.93 -9.78 -8.16
C ILE A 119 14.51 -10.33 -9.52
N GLN A 120 15.42 -10.51 -10.49
CA GLN A 120 15.07 -11.07 -11.80
C GLN A 120 14.54 -12.50 -11.70
N LYS A 121 15.10 -13.33 -10.81
CA LYS A 121 14.60 -14.69 -10.56
C LYS A 121 13.20 -14.67 -9.95
N LYS A 122 12.94 -13.77 -8.99
CA LYS A 122 11.58 -13.51 -8.51
C LYS A 122 10.70 -13.04 -9.66
N TYR A 123 11.06 -11.97 -10.36
CA TYR A 123 10.33 -11.44 -11.52
C TYR A 123 9.93 -12.54 -12.50
N ASN A 124 10.87 -13.41 -12.89
CA ASN A 124 10.64 -14.53 -13.81
C ASN A 124 9.70 -15.60 -13.21
N GLN A 125 9.75 -15.88 -11.90
CA GLN A 125 8.75 -16.73 -11.25
C GLN A 125 7.36 -16.08 -11.22
N PHE A 126 7.31 -14.75 -11.01
CA PHE A 126 6.06 -14.00 -10.95
C PHE A 126 5.41 -13.78 -12.33
N THR A 127 6.18 -13.76 -13.43
CA THR A 127 5.67 -13.47 -14.80
C THR A 127 5.08 -14.66 -15.55
N VAL A 128 5.22 -15.91 -15.06
CA VAL A 128 4.68 -17.08 -15.78
C VAL A 128 3.14 -17.08 -15.81
N ASN A 129 2.49 -16.45 -14.82
CA ASN A 129 1.05 -16.29 -14.78
C ASN A 129 0.67 -14.81 -14.68
N LYS A 130 0.12 -14.26 -15.77
CA LYS A 130 -0.52 -12.93 -15.78
C LYS A 130 -1.71 -12.84 -14.80
N HIS A 131 -2.24 -13.98 -14.37
CA HIS A 131 -3.39 -14.09 -13.47
C HIS A 131 -2.95 -14.55 -12.10
N LEU A 132 -3.45 -13.91 -11.05
CA LEU A 132 -3.26 -14.33 -9.68
C LEU A 132 -4.52 -15.04 -9.18
N SER A 133 -4.42 -16.33 -8.90
CA SER A 133 -5.55 -17.11 -8.37
C SER A 133 -5.89 -16.65 -6.95
N PRO A 134 -7.19 -16.43 -6.65
CA PRO A 134 -7.62 -16.12 -5.29
C PRO A 134 -7.51 -17.34 -4.38
N LEU A 135 -7.23 -17.09 -3.11
CA LEU A 135 -7.30 -18.07 -2.03
C LEU A 135 -8.74 -18.48 -1.75
N THR A 136 -9.64 -17.49 -1.72
CA THR A 136 -11.07 -17.70 -1.52
C THR A 136 -11.88 -16.73 -2.37
N VAL A 137 -13.05 -17.20 -2.82
CA VAL A 137 -14.06 -16.39 -3.51
C VAL A 137 -15.39 -16.65 -2.84
N VAL A 138 -15.99 -15.59 -2.30
CA VAL A 138 -17.24 -15.67 -1.55
C VAL A 138 -18.25 -14.73 -2.19
N GLU A 139 -19.30 -15.28 -2.78
CA GLU A 139 -20.44 -14.49 -3.29
C GLU A 139 -21.34 -14.05 -2.12
N LEU A 140 -21.64 -12.76 -2.06
CA LEU A 140 -22.47 -12.14 -1.03
C LEU A 140 -23.95 -11.98 -1.45
N GLY A 141 -24.20 -12.11 -2.77
CA GLY A 141 -25.48 -11.88 -3.42
C GLY A 141 -25.51 -10.59 -4.26
N GLN A 142 -26.68 -10.25 -4.77
CA GLN A 142 -26.87 -9.07 -5.64
C GLN A 142 -26.75 -7.77 -4.86
N GLY A 143 -26.01 -6.82 -5.41
CA GLY A 143 -25.94 -5.43 -4.95
C GLY A 143 -26.34 -4.47 -6.07
N TRP A 144 -26.70 -3.24 -5.71
CA TRP A 144 -26.93 -2.16 -6.65
C TRP A 144 -25.67 -1.91 -7.49
N ALA A 145 -25.85 -1.84 -8.81
CA ALA A 145 -24.78 -1.72 -9.78
C ALA A 145 -25.02 -0.60 -10.81
N GLY A 146 -26.04 0.24 -10.60
CA GLY A 146 -26.37 1.36 -11.48
C GLY A 146 -25.32 2.46 -11.49
N ASN A 147 -24.54 2.58 -10.43
CA ASN A 147 -23.36 3.41 -10.32
C ASN A 147 -22.33 2.72 -9.40
N THR A 148 -21.27 3.43 -9.03
CA THR A 148 -20.18 2.95 -8.16
C THR A 148 -20.43 3.13 -6.66
N ILE A 149 -21.64 3.45 -6.18
CA ILE A 149 -21.89 3.74 -4.74
C ILE A 149 -21.35 2.66 -3.77
N ASN A 150 -21.33 1.40 -4.20
CA ASN A 150 -20.82 0.26 -3.44
C ASN A 150 -19.30 0.03 -3.62
N THR A 151 -18.66 0.68 -4.59
CA THR A 151 -17.26 0.45 -4.99
C THR A 151 -16.47 1.73 -5.25
N VAL A 152 -16.93 2.89 -4.74
CA VAL A 152 -16.13 4.13 -4.73
C VAL A 152 -14.99 4.04 -3.72
N ILE A 153 -13.79 4.47 -4.10
CA ILE A 153 -12.59 4.28 -3.28
C ILE A 153 -12.67 4.91 -1.87
N PHE A 154 -13.42 6.00 -1.72
CA PHE A 154 -13.56 6.73 -0.45
C PHE A 154 -14.51 6.06 0.57
N ARG A 155 -14.83 4.78 0.39
CA ARG A 155 -15.47 3.92 1.38
C ARG A 155 -14.44 3.45 2.40
N HIS A 156 -14.32 4.18 3.49
CA HIS A 156 -13.29 3.97 4.50
C HIS A 156 -13.93 3.59 5.85
N HIS A 157 -14.23 2.32 6.11
CA HIS A 157 -13.92 1.13 5.30
C HIS A 157 -15.15 0.51 4.60
N GLY A 158 -14.99 0.02 3.36
CA GLY A 158 -16.00 -0.80 2.68
C GLY A 158 -15.97 -2.28 3.10
N ILE A 159 -14.82 -2.76 3.59
CA ILE A 159 -14.59 -4.07 4.18
C ILE A 159 -13.56 -3.92 5.30
N ILE A 160 -13.77 -4.58 6.43
CA ILE A 160 -12.92 -4.44 7.61
C ILE A 160 -12.83 -5.73 8.42
N THR A 161 -11.62 -6.13 8.80
CA THR A 161 -11.38 -7.26 9.71
C THR A 161 -11.09 -6.78 11.13
N SER A 162 -11.77 -7.38 12.10
CA SER A 162 -11.47 -7.23 13.52
C SER A 162 -11.49 -8.63 14.15
N THR A 163 -10.42 -9.00 14.85
CA THR A 163 -10.21 -10.34 15.41
C THR A 163 -10.33 -11.43 14.33
N ASN A 164 -11.23 -12.40 14.46
CA ASN A 164 -11.53 -13.46 13.50
C ASN A 164 -12.78 -13.19 12.64
N TYR A 165 -13.35 -11.98 12.73
CA TYR A 165 -14.51 -11.57 11.94
C TYR A 165 -14.13 -10.52 10.92
N GLN A 166 -14.73 -10.64 9.73
CA GLN A 166 -14.65 -9.66 8.67
C GLN A 166 -16.05 -9.12 8.40
N PHE A 167 -16.18 -7.80 8.31
CA PHE A 167 -17.44 -7.10 8.11
C PHE A 167 -17.42 -6.33 6.80
N SER A 168 -18.57 -6.28 6.13
CA SER A 168 -18.79 -5.47 4.94
C SER A 168 -20.22 -4.97 4.93
N ALA A 169 -20.52 -3.97 4.11
CA ALA A 169 -21.88 -3.49 3.91
C ALA A 169 -22.05 -2.98 2.48
N TYR A 170 -23.25 -3.12 1.93
CA TYR A 170 -23.56 -2.61 0.60
C TYR A 170 -25.07 -2.40 0.43
N TYR A 171 -25.45 -1.59 -0.56
CA TYR A 171 -26.85 -1.41 -0.93
C TYR A 171 -27.27 -2.41 -2.00
N ASP A 172 -28.48 -2.95 -1.89
CA ASP A 172 -29.15 -3.68 -2.97
C ASP A 172 -30.21 -2.82 -3.69
N SER A 173 -30.79 -3.32 -4.78
CA SER A 173 -31.76 -2.56 -5.57
C SER A 173 -33.10 -2.30 -4.86
N ASN A 174 -33.38 -3.04 -3.78
CA ASN A 174 -34.57 -2.84 -2.95
C ASN A 174 -34.37 -1.70 -1.94
N LYS A 175 -33.34 -0.87 -2.12
CA LYS A 175 -32.92 0.17 -1.17
C LYS A 175 -32.73 -0.38 0.24
N THR A 176 -32.13 -1.56 0.35
CA THR A 176 -31.75 -2.12 1.65
C THR A 176 -30.26 -2.00 1.84
N LEU A 177 -29.83 -1.59 3.03
CA LEU A 177 -28.43 -1.68 3.45
C LEU A 177 -28.22 -3.08 4.03
N ARG A 178 -27.46 -3.90 3.32
CA ARG A 178 -27.09 -5.25 3.75
C ARG A 178 -25.76 -5.19 4.49
N VAL A 179 -25.77 -5.53 5.77
CA VAL A 179 -24.55 -5.72 6.56
C VAL A 179 -24.16 -7.20 6.50
N VAL A 180 -22.89 -7.46 6.24
CA VAL A 180 -22.31 -8.79 6.07
C VAL A 180 -21.33 -9.04 7.19
N LYS A 181 -21.37 -10.25 7.76
CA LYS A 181 -20.35 -10.76 8.67
C LYS A 181 -19.83 -12.09 8.11
N ARG A 182 -18.51 -12.20 7.99
CA ARG A 182 -17.77 -13.42 7.67
C ARG A 182 -16.97 -13.85 8.89
N ASN A 183 -17.12 -15.09 9.31
CA ASN A 183 -16.21 -15.72 10.26
C ASN A 183 -15.03 -16.32 9.49
N LEU A 184 -13.81 -15.87 9.78
CA LEU A 184 -12.59 -16.28 9.08
C LEU A 184 -12.13 -17.69 9.47
N ASP A 185 -12.55 -18.21 10.63
CA ASP A 185 -12.14 -19.54 11.10
C ASP A 185 -12.87 -20.67 10.37
N ASN A 186 -14.14 -20.45 10.04
CA ASN A 186 -15.00 -21.48 9.43
C ASN A 186 -15.66 -21.06 8.10
N GLY A 187 -15.43 -19.82 7.65
CA GLY A 187 -15.97 -19.28 6.41
C GLY A 187 -17.46 -18.94 6.44
N LEU A 188 -18.16 -19.07 7.58
CA LEU A 188 -19.58 -18.80 7.68
C LEU A 188 -19.89 -17.33 7.37
N ILE A 189 -20.85 -17.09 6.47
CA ILE A 189 -21.37 -15.77 6.15
C ILE A 189 -22.78 -15.62 6.71
N THR A 190 -23.02 -14.51 7.40
CA THR A 190 -24.35 -14.09 7.87
C THR A 190 -24.64 -12.67 7.40
N TYR A 191 -25.93 -12.33 7.32
CA TYR A 191 -26.40 -11.04 6.83
C TYR A 191 -27.45 -10.45 7.76
N HIS A 192 -27.46 -9.13 7.86
CA HIS A 192 -28.54 -8.37 8.46
C HIS A 192 -28.98 -7.26 7.51
N LEU A 193 -30.28 -7.00 7.47
CA LEU A 193 -30.89 -6.03 6.56
C LEU A 193 -31.35 -4.82 7.36
N ILE A 194 -30.82 -3.65 7.03
CA ILE A 194 -31.32 -2.36 7.54
C ILE A 194 -32.12 -1.73 6.41
N SER A 195 -33.45 -1.71 6.56
CA SER A 195 -34.35 -1.06 5.61
C SER A 195 -34.31 0.46 5.77
N GLY A 196 -34.40 1.18 4.66
CA GLY A 196 -34.46 2.64 4.65
C GLY A 196 -34.66 3.22 3.26
N GLU A 197 -34.85 4.53 3.18
CA GLU A 197 -34.82 5.24 1.91
C GLU A 197 -33.42 5.81 1.69
N TYR A 198 -32.60 5.08 0.93
CA TYR A 198 -31.23 5.48 0.58
C TYR A 198 -31.18 6.09 -0.82
N ASN A 199 -30.34 7.12 -1.01
CA ASN A 199 -30.15 7.74 -2.31
C ASN A 199 -29.12 6.97 -3.15
N LEU A 200 -29.58 5.90 -3.80
CA LEU A 200 -28.72 5.04 -4.62
C LEU A 200 -28.23 5.69 -5.92
N GLN A 201 -28.83 6.81 -6.35
CA GLN A 201 -28.53 7.43 -7.65
C GLN A 201 -27.25 8.28 -7.61
N ASP A 202 -26.82 8.69 -6.43
CA ASP A 202 -25.64 9.51 -6.23
C ASP A 202 -24.55 8.69 -5.53
N ALA A 203 -23.46 8.42 -6.25
CA ALA A 203 -22.37 7.55 -5.80
C ALA A 203 -21.63 8.08 -4.56
N HIS A 204 -21.79 9.35 -4.20
CA HIS A 204 -21.21 9.93 -3.00
C HIS A 204 -21.83 9.38 -1.71
N ASN A 205 -23.07 8.89 -1.76
CA ASN A 205 -23.86 8.35 -0.64
C ASN A 205 -23.41 6.96 -0.15
N SER A 206 -22.14 6.67 -0.32
CA SER A 206 -21.48 5.42 0.02
C SER A 206 -21.50 5.11 1.53
N ILE A 207 -21.14 3.87 1.88
CA ILE A 207 -21.14 3.38 3.26
C ILE A 207 -19.71 3.22 3.78
N SER A 208 -19.46 3.66 5.01
CA SER A 208 -18.20 3.49 5.73
C SER A 208 -18.40 2.74 7.05
N LEU A 209 -17.50 1.81 7.33
CA LEU A 209 -17.50 0.94 8.51
C LEU A 209 -16.28 1.23 9.40
N GLY A 210 -16.49 1.09 10.70
CA GLY A 210 -15.44 1.03 11.72
C GLY A 210 -15.78 -0.05 12.76
N VAL A 211 -14.78 -0.49 13.52
CA VAL A 211 -14.96 -1.39 14.67
C VAL A 211 -14.13 -0.84 15.82
N ASP A 212 -14.73 -0.66 16.99
CA ASP A 212 -14.00 -0.21 18.18
C ASP A 212 -13.25 -1.36 18.87
N SER A 213 -12.45 -1.04 19.89
CA SER A 213 -11.66 -2.02 20.62
C SER A 213 -12.48 -3.02 21.45
N GLU A 214 -13.75 -2.71 21.73
CA GLU A 214 -14.70 -3.61 22.39
C GLU A 214 -15.47 -4.48 21.39
N GLY A 215 -15.22 -4.33 20.09
CA GLY A 215 -15.83 -5.11 19.02
C GLY A 215 -17.16 -4.56 18.51
N TYR A 216 -17.62 -3.38 18.96
CA TYR A 216 -18.82 -2.78 18.40
C TYR A 216 -18.57 -2.26 16.99
N ILE A 217 -19.54 -2.46 16.11
CA ILE A 217 -19.45 -2.06 14.71
C ILE A 217 -20.08 -0.68 14.58
N HIS A 218 -19.38 0.24 13.94
CA HIS A 218 -19.82 1.60 13.64
C HIS A 218 -20.10 1.69 12.14
N ILE A 219 -21.23 2.30 11.77
CA ILE A 219 -21.60 2.46 10.36
C ILE A 219 -22.13 3.86 10.09
N CYS A 220 -21.62 4.47 9.01
CA CYS A 220 -22.12 5.72 8.44
C CYS A 220 -22.50 5.49 6.98
N TYR A 221 -23.58 6.11 6.52
CA TYR A 221 -24.14 5.86 5.19
C TYR A 221 -24.97 7.04 4.67
N ASP A 222 -25.08 7.17 3.35
CA ASP A 222 -26.01 8.09 2.67
C ASP A 222 -25.70 9.58 2.91
N HIS A 223 -24.45 9.98 2.66
CA HIS A 223 -23.94 11.34 2.85
C HIS A 223 -23.41 12.00 1.57
N HIS A 224 -24.08 13.05 1.11
CA HIS A 224 -23.53 14.05 0.21
C HIS A 224 -24.03 15.44 0.59
N VAL A 225 -23.41 16.01 1.62
CA VAL A 225 -23.87 17.20 2.35
C VAL A 225 -25.27 17.00 2.89
N HIS A 226 -25.33 16.05 3.81
CA HIS A 226 -26.55 15.65 4.50
C HIS A 226 -26.26 15.53 5.99
N SER A 227 -27.30 15.60 6.82
CA SER A 227 -27.21 15.30 8.24
C SER A 227 -26.62 13.91 8.47
N LEU A 228 -25.77 13.79 9.50
CA LEU A 228 -25.12 12.56 9.89
C LEU A 228 -26.15 11.44 10.08
N ARG A 229 -25.81 10.27 9.54
CA ARG A 229 -26.56 9.03 9.67
C ARG A 229 -25.58 7.98 10.15
N TYR A 230 -25.50 7.87 11.48
CA TYR A 230 -24.55 7.02 12.17
C TYR A 230 -25.32 6.03 13.03
N ARG A 231 -24.95 4.75 12.97
CA ARG A 231 -25.45 3.70 13.86
C ARG A 231 -24.27 2.93 14.46
N ARG A 232 -24.52 2.29 15.60
CA ARG A 232 -23.61 1.32 16.21
C ARG A 232 -24.34 0.00 16.42
N SER A 233 -23.62 -1.12 16.35
CA SER A 233 -24.17 -2.39 16.81
C SER A 233 -24.53 -2.30 18.31
N GLN A 234 -25.54 -3.06 18.74
CA GLN A 234 -25.92 -3.13 20.15
C GLN A 234 -25.06 -4.12 20.95
N GLN A 235 -24.40 -5.06 20.26
CA GLN A 235 -23.51 -6.05 20.85
C GLN A 235 -22.17 -6.13 20.10
N PRO A 236 -21.07 -6.45 20.80
CA PRO A 236 -19.78 -6.75 20.19
C PRO A 236 -19.86 -7.83 19.12
N TRP A 237 -19.23 -7.59 17.97
CA TRP A 237 -19.14 -8.46 16.80
C TRP A 237 -20.49 -8.96 16.24
N SER A 238 -21.63 -8.44 16.70
CA SER A 238 -22.96 -8.79 16.20
C SER A 238 -23.40 -7.80 15.12
N ILE A 239 -24.08 -8.32 14.10
CA ILE A 239 -24.74 -7.52 13.07
C ILE A 239 -26.27 -7.54 13.22
N ASP A 240 -26.80 -8.25 14.22
CA ASP A 240 -28.24 -8.56 14.29
C ASP A 240 -29.09 -7.42 14.86
N GLU A 241 -28.48 -6.54 15.65
CA GLU A 241 -29.16 -5.46 16.35
C GLU A 241 -28.33 -4.17 16.28
N TRP A 242 -29.00 -3.08 15.91
CA TRP A 242 -28.40 -1.77 15.72
C TRP A 242 -29.13 -0.72 16.57
N THR A 243 -28.42 0.32 16.99
CA THR A 243 -29.06 1.51 17.53
C THR A 243 -29.92 2.17 16.46
N ASP A 244 -30.86 3.01 16.87
CA ASP A 244 -31.40 4.07 15.99
C ASP A 244 -30.29 4.99 15.49
N VAL A 245 -30.62 5.88 14.54
CA VAL A 245 -29.66 6.89 14.08
C VAL A 245 -29.27 7.78 15.26
N LEU A 246 -27.97 7.85 15.54
CA LEU A 246 -27.38 8.64 16.61
C LEU A 246 -26.69 9.87 16.05
N SER A 247 -26.66 10.94 16.84
CA SER A 247 -25.62 11.95 16.72
C SER A 247 -24.30 11.42 17.29
N MET A 248 -23.17 12.00 16.89
CA MET A 248 -21.90 11.77 17.57
C MET A 248 -21.77 12.72 18.75
N THR A 249 -21.69 14.02 18.45
CA THR A 249 -21.72 15.11 19.44
C THR A 249 -22.90 16.06 19.21
N GLY A 250 -23.51 16.01 18.02
CA GLY A 250 -24.54 16.95 17.58
C GLY A 250 -24.00 18.26 17.02
N ASN A 251 -22.67 18.47 17.03
CA ASN A 251 -22.04 19.67 16.46
C ASN A 251 -21.43 19.38 15.08
N ASN A 252 -21.64 20.27 14.12
CA ASN A 252 -21.10 20.16 12.74
C ASN A 252 -21.46 18.81 12.08
N GLU A 253 -22.71 18.40 12.22
CA GLU A 253 -23.23 17.11 11.75
C GLU A 253 -24.32 17.28 10.68
N GLU A 254 -24.63 18.50 10.24
CA GLU A 254 -25.68 18.77 9.25
C GLU A 254 -25.21 18.63 7.79
N ASN A 255 -23.90 18.73 7.53
CA ASN A 255 -23.33 18.88 6.19
C ASN A 255 -22.25 17.82 5.88
N VAL A 256 -22.45 16.58 6.34
CA VAL A 256 -21.45 15.52 6.27
C VAL A 256 -21.30 14.99 4.84
N THR A 257 -20.05 14.77 4.42
CA THR A 257 -19.67 14.01 3.22
C THR A 257 -18.40 13.18 3.52
N TYR A 258 -18.22 12.05 2.84
CA TYR A 258 -17.03 11.18 2.96
C TYR A 258 -16.69 10.76 4.41
N PRO A 259 -17.65 10.20 5.17
CA PRO A 259 -17.37 9.68 6.51
C PRO A 259 -16.26 8.62 6.44
N THR A 260 -15.28 8.70 7.34
CA THR A 260 -14.14 7.80 7.39
C THR A 260 -13.85 7.42 8.84
N PHE A 261 -13.87 6.13 9.15
CA PHE A 261 -13.39 5.61 10.43
C PHE A 261 -11.92 5.27 10.32
N LEU A 262 -11.09 5.89 11.15
CA LEU A 262 -9.66 5.62 11.27
C LEU A 262 -9.43 4.82 12.56
N ILE A 263 -8.78 3.67 12.43
CA ILE A 263 -8.51 2.75 13.52
C ILE A 263 -7.01 2.63 13.69
N ASN A 264 -6.51 3.04 14.84
CA ASN A 264 -5.10 2.90 15.17
C ASN A 264 -4.87 1.52 15.80
N SER A 265 -4.15 0.65 15.11
CA SER A 265 -3.86 -0.71 15.61
C SER A 265 -2.89 -0.74 16.80
N VAL A 266 -2.19 0.36 17.10
CA VAL A 266 -1.23 0.44 18.20
C VAL A 266 -1.91 0.67 19.54
N ASP A 267 -2.90 1.56 19.60
CA ASP A 267 -3.61 1.91 20.84
C ASP A 267 -5.12 1.63 20.81
N ASN A 268 -5.61 1.07 19.69
CA ASN A 268 -7.01 0.76 19.42
C ASN A 268 -7.95 1.98 19.47
N SER A 269 -7.43 3.20 19.27
CA SER A 269 -8.25 4.39 19.16
C SER A 269 -9.09 4.38 17.87
N LEU A 270 -10.33 4.85 18.01
CA LEU A 270 -11.26 5.04 16.90
C LEU A 270 -11.49 6.54 16.69
N ILE A 271 -11.24 7.00 15.48
CA ILE A 271 -11.37 8.40 15.07
C ILE A 271 -12.31 8.46 13.87
N PHE A 272 -13.11 9.50 13.82
CA PHE A 272 -14.00 9.79 12.70
C PHE A 272 -13.52 11.04 11.98
N LEU A 273 -13.12 10.88 10.72
CA LEU A 273 -12.75 11.96 9.80
C LEU A 273 -13.90 12.14 8.80
N TYR A 274 -14.30 13.38 8.55
CA TYR A 274 -15.33 13.67 7.57
C TYR A 274 -15.13 15.04 6.95
N ARG A 275 -15.77 15.25 5.81
CA ARG A 275 -15.91 16.57 5.21
C ARG A 275 -17.16 17.24 5.75
N ASP A 276 -16.99 18.41 6.35
CA ASP A 276 -18.07 19.32 6.66
C ASP A 276 -18.20 20.35 5.53
N GLY A 277 -19.33 20.34 4.82
CA GLY A 277 -19.65 21.27 3.74
C GLY A 277 -19.44 20.75 2.31
N HIS A 278 -19.89 21.55 1.33
CA HIS A 278 -19.89 21.19 -0.10
C HIS A 278 -18.50 21.28 -0.76
N TYR A 279 -18.42 20.93 -2.05
CA TYR A 279 -17.18 20.90 -2.86
C TYR A 279 -16.42 22.24 -2.93
N SER A 280 -17.09 23.37 -2.69
CA SER A 280 -16.52 24.74 -2.77
C SER A 280 -16.26 25.38 -1.41
N LYS A 281 -16.77 24.79 -0.32
CA LYS A 281 -16.67 25.26 1.06
C LYS A 281 -16.59 24.08 2.03
N GLY A 282 -15.65 23.17 1.80
CA GLY A 282 -15.52 22.02 2.67
C GLY A 282 -14.21 22.01 3.43
N GLN A 283 -14.30 21.54 4.66
CA GLN A 283 -13.20 21.41 5.60
C GLN A 283 -13.14 19.98 6.13
N ALA A 284 -11.94 19.54 6.49
CA ALA A 284 -11.72 18.22 7.08
C ALA A 284 -11.86 18.33 8.60
N CYS A 285 -12.87 17.67 9.17
CA CYS A 285 -13.17 17.68 10.59
C CYS A 285 -12.92 16.30 11.21
N MET A 286 -12.52 16.27 12.48
CA MET A 286 -12.26 15.03 13.21
C MET A 286 -13.06 14.97 14.51
N LYS A 287 -13.48 13.76 14.87
CA LYS A 287 -14.04 13.40 16.19
C LYS A 287 -13.31 12.17 16.72
N LYS A 288 -13.12 12.06 18.05
CA LYS A 288 -12.53 10.88 18.70
C LYS A 288 -13.60 10.13 19.47
N TYR A 289 -13.61 8.81 19.35
CA TYR A 289 -14.46 7.94 20.14
C TYR A 289 -13.78 7.58 21.46
N ASP A 290 -14.52 7.68 22.56
CA ASP A 290 -14.10 7.20 23.87
C ASP A 290 -14.84 5.89 24.17
N VAL A 291 -14.10 4.79 24.21
CA VAL A 291 -14.66 3.44 24.37
C VAL A 291 -15.30 3.25 25.75
N ALA A 292 -14.71 3.82 26.80
CA ALA A 292 -15.17 3.64 28.17
C ALA A 292 -16.52 4.32 28.43
N THR A 293 -16.68 5.54 27.92
CA THR A 293 -17.92 6.32 28.03
C THR A 293 -18.91 6.05 26.90
N LYS A 294 -18.43 5.45 25.81
CA LYS A 294 -19.18 5.17 24.59
C LYS A 294 -19.66 6.42 23.86
N LEU A 295 -18.98 7.55 24.06
CA LEU A 295 -19.32 8.86 23.51
C LEU A 295 -18.25 9.35 22.53
N TRP A 296 -18.64 10.29 21.67
CA TRP A 296 -17.71 11.00 20.79
C TRP A 296 -17.32 12.35 21.39
N ALA A 297 -16.14 12.85 21.03
CA ALA A 297 -15.66 14.19 21.33
C ALA A 297 -15.12 14.86 20.07
N ASP A 298 -15.42 16.16 19.90
CA ASP A 298 -14.91 16.97 18.79
C ASP A 298 -13.43 17.31 18.97
N TYR A 299 -12.69 17.34 17.86
CA TYR A 299 -11.43 18.07 17.82
C TYR A 299 -11.72 19.58 17.74
N PRO A 300 -10.91 20.43 18.37
CA PRO A 300 -11.22 21.86 18.48
C PRO A 300 -11.14 22.61 17.15
N PHE A 301 -10.37 22.10 16.18
CA PHE A 301 -10.17 22.74 14.88
C PHE A 301 -10.29 21.72 13.74
N PRO A 302 -10.78 22.14 12.57
CA PRO A 302 -10.60 21.35 11.34
C PRO A 302 -9.11 21.18 11.02
N ILE A 303 -8.73 20.03 10.46
CA ILE A 303 -7.34 19.76 10.10
C ILE A 303 -6.94 20.46 8.80
N LEU A 304 -7.85 20.51 7.83
CA LEU A 304 -7.64 21.11 6.52
C LEU A 304 -8.79 22.06 6.20
N SER A 305 -8.48 23.31 5.84
CA SER A 305 -9.46 24.27 5.34
C SER A 305 -8.79 25.32 4.46
N GLY A 306 -9.38 25.61 3.31
CA GLY A 306 -8.95 26.71 2.44
C GLY A 306 -10.10 27.59 1.96
N TYR A 307 -11.32 27.39 2.49
CA TYR A 307 -12.50 28.08 1.96
C TYR A 307 -12.59 29.55 2.40
N GLU A 308 -11.87 29.95 3.45
CA GLU A 308 -11.78 31.34 3.90
C GLU A 308 -10.62 32.11 3.26
N GLN A 309 -9.73 31.42 2.54
CA GLN A 309 -8.58 32.05 1.89
C GLN A 309 -9.01 33.08 0.84
N LYS A 310 -8.20 34.15 0.73
CA LYS A 310 -8.37 35.26 -0.21
C LYS A 310 -7.06 35.50 -0.96
N PRO A 311 -7.10 35.90 -2.26
CA PRO A 311 -8.30 36.21 -3.05
C PRO A 311 -9.06 34.97 -3.56
N TRP A 312 -8.46 33.78 -3.52
CA TRP A 312 -9.05 32.55 -4.04
C TRP A 312 -9.25 31.52 -2.92
N THR A 313 -10.35 30.79 -2.98
CA THR A 313 -10.58 29.64 -2.10
C THR A 313 -9.88 28.41 -2.66
N SER A 314 -9.41 27.55 -1.75
CA SER A 314 -8.88 26.23 -2.06
C SER A 314 -9.63 25.19 -1.24
N ASN A 315 -9.95 24.04 -1.85
CA ASN A 315 -10.71 22.99 -1.19
C ASN A 315 -9.82 21.75 -1.04
N PRO A 316 -9.60 21.25 0.19
CA PRO A 316 -8.78 20.08 0.40
C PRO A 316 -9.55 18.83 -0.01
N TYR A 317 -8.83 17.89 -0.61
CA TYR A 317 -9.28 16.52 -0.79
C TYR A 317 -8.13 15.59 -0.39
N TRP A 318 -8.33 14.83 0.67
CA TRP A 318 -7.33 13.93 1.23
C TRP A 318 -7.44 12.53 0.66
N ASN A 319 -6.29 11.87 0.57
CA ASN A 319 -6.20 10.44 0.35
C ASN A 319 -6.53 9.69 1.64
N HIS A 320 -6.72 8.38 1.55
CA HIS A 320 -6.94 7.54 2.73
C HIS A 320 -5.82 7.73 3.77
N PRO A 321 -6.10 8.30 4.97
CA PRO A 321 -5.09 8.47 6.00
C PRO A 321 -4.62 7.13 6.55
N VAL A 322 -3.36 7.03 6.96
CA VAL A 322 -2.79 5.77 7.48
C VAL A 322 -2.05 5.98 8.79
N PHE A 323 -2.17 5.00 9.69
CA PHE A 323 -1.30 4.89 10.85
C PHE A 323 -0.06 4.08 10.49
N ASP A 324 1.13 4.56 10.83
CA ASP A 324 2.36 3.76 10.77
C ASP A 324 2.46 2.78 11.95
N ALA A 325 3.47 1.92 11.93
CA ALA A 325 3.72 0.93 12.99
C ALA A 325 4.01 1.56 14.37
N THR A 326 4.27 2.88 14.43
CA THR A 326 4.47 3.62 15.69
C THR A 326 3.20 4.33 16.16
N GLY A 327 2.12 4.29 15.38
CA GLY A 327 0.85 4.94 15.66
C GLY A 327 0.80 6.41 15.22
N LYS A 328 1.77 6.89 14.42
CA LYS A 328 1.69 8.22 13.80
C LYS A 328 0.66 8.19 12.68
N LEU A 329 -0.20 9.20 12.65
CA LEU A 329 -1.17 9.40 11.58
C LEU A 329 -0.53 10.17 10.44
N HIS A 330 -0.56 9.61 9.23
CA HIS A 330 -0.07 10.25 8.02
C HIS A 330 -1.24 10.66 7.13
N LEU A 331 -1.13 11.85 6.53
CA LEU A 331 -2.13 12.43 5.67
C LEU A 331 -1.47 13.03 4.43
N SER A 332 -1.99 12.67 3.26
CA SER A 332 -1.67 13.34 2.00
C SER A 332 -2.95 13.86 1.36
N TYR A 333 -2.84 14.97 0.65
CA TYR A 333 -3.99 15.66 0.09
C TYR A 333 -3.62 16.51 -1.12
N VAL A 334 -4.64 16.89 -1.89
CA VAL A 334 -4.54 17.83 -3.01
C VAL A 334 -5.45 19.01 -2.77
N TRP A 335 -5.10 20.16 -3.35
CA TRP A 335 -5.96 21.35 -3.31
C TRP A 335 -6.71 21.50 -4.62
N ARG A 336 -8.03 21.60 -4.54
CA ARG A 336 -8.87 21.97 -5.66
C ARG A 336 -9.15 23.46 -5.64
N THR A 337 -8.84 24.13 -6.74
CA THR A 337 -9.12 25.56 -6.95
C THR A 337 -10.22 25.75 -7.99
N HIS A 338 -10.44 26.98 -8.46
CA HIS A 338 -11.47 27.27 -9.45
C HIS A 338 -11.25 26.47 -10.75
N PRO A 339 -12.32 25.91 -11.37
CA PRO A 339 -12.20 25.20 -12.64
C PRO A 339 -11.58 26.06 -13.75
N ILE A 340 -10.89 25.42 -14.69
CA ILE A 340 -10.21 26.09 -15.81
C ILE A 340 -11.06 26.05 -17.07
N GLY A 341 -11.13 27.19 -17.77
CA GLY A 341 -11.69 27.28 -19.11
C GLY A 341 -13.22 27.14 -19.17
N ARG A 342 -13.76 27.18 -20.40
CA ARG A 342 -15.21 27.11 -20.64
C ARG A 342 -15.80 25.73 -20.31
N ASP A 343 -15.00 24.69 -20.49
CA ASP A 343 -15.40 23.30 -20.25
C ASP A 343 -15.35 22.89 -18.77
N LYS A 344 -15.05 23.85 -17.87
CA LYS A 344 -14.96 23.65 -16.42
C LYS A 344 -14.05 22.46 -16.06
N ARG A 345 -12.83 22.47 -16.59
CA ARG A 345 -11.83 21.44 -16.28
C ARG A 345 -11.52 21.45 -14.78
N VAL A 346 -11.50 20.27 -14.16
CA VAL A 346 -11.13 20.10 -12.76
C VAL A 346 -9.71 20.62 -12.55
N ASN A 347 -9.52 21.43 -11.51
CA ASN A 347 -8.26 22.08 -11.22
C ASN A 347 -7.73 21.68 -9.83
N ASN A 348 -7.31 20.43 -9.73
CA ASN A 348 -6.54 19.95 -8.59
C ASN A 348 -5.06 20.27 -8.82
N ILE A 349 -4.36 20.72 -7.79
CA ILE A 349 -2.94 21.08 -7.84
C ILE A 349 -2.18 20.55 -6.64
N GLY A 350 -0.90 20.25 -6.88
CA GLY A 350 0.04 19.76 -5.88
C GLY A 350 -0.33 18.41 -5.26
N ILE A 351 0.67 17.75 -4.68
CA ILE A 351 0.49 16.75 -3.63
C ILE A 351 1.11 17.34 -2.38
N ASP A 352 0.32 17.43 -1.32
CA ASP A 352 0.73 17.96 -0.03
C ASP A 352 0.70 16.86 1.03
N TYR A 353 1.46 17.06 2.10
CA TYR A 353 1.64 16.06 3.15
C TYR A 353 1.70 16.69 4.55
N ALA A 354 1.20 15.95 5.54
CA ALA A 354 1.42 16.22 6.95
C ALA A 354 1.37 14.90 7.74
N TYR A 355 2.00 14.86 8.92
CA TYR A 355 1.82 13.78 9.88
C TYR A 355 1.49 14.30 11.28
N SER A 356 0.87 13.45 12.10
CA SER A 356 0.52 13.74 13.49
C SER A 356 0.95 12.58 14.41
N PRO A 357 1.80 12.84 15.41
CA PRO A 357 2.23 11.82 16.38
C PRO A 357 1.22 11.58 17.51
N ASP A 358 0.19 12.41 17.62
CA ASP A 358 -0.74 12.44 18.75
C ASP A 358 -2.20 12.37 18.29
N GLN A 359 -2.44 11.54 17.26
CA GLN A 359 -3.77 11.20 16.75
C GLN A 359 -4.55 12.42 16.24
N GLY A 360 -3.88 13.32 15.54
CA GLY A 360 -4.49 14.48 14.88
C GLY A 360 -4.60 15.75 15.72
N ARG A 361 -3.97 15.80 16.91
CA ARG A 361 -4.00 17.02 17.77
C ARG A 361 -2.96 18.06 17.32
N ALA A 362 -1.75 17.62 17.00
CA ALA A 362 -0.68 18.44 16.43
C ALA A 362 -0.19 17.83 15.11
N TRP A 363 0.16 18.69 14.16
CA TRP A 363 0.55 18.30 12.81
C TRP A 363 1.91 18.87 12.43
N PHE A 364 2.65 18.12 11.63
CA PHE A 364 4.04 18.40 11.27
C PHE A 364 4.32 18.09 9.80
N THR A 365 5.27 18.82 9.23
CA THR A 365 5.90 18.50 7.93
C THR A 365 6.77 17.25 8.07
N ILE A 366 7.18 16.62 6.96
CA ILE A 366 8.07 15.43 6.97
C ILE A 366 9.40 15.68 7.72
N LYS A 367 9.86 16.95 7.77
CA LYS A 367 11.06 17.37 8.50
C LYS A 367 10.82 17.74 9.97
N GLY A 368 9.60 17.59 10.46
CA GLY A 368 9.23 17.83 11.86
C GLY A 368 8.97 19.29 12.22
N LEU A 369 8.68 20.16 11.24
CA LEU A 369 8.23 21.53 11.52
C LEU A 369 6.74 21.51 11.82
N THR A 370 6.30 22.24 12.86
CA THR A 370 4.89 22.33 13.25
C THR A 370 4.07 23.07 12.19
N LEU A 371 2.84 22.59 11.97
CA LEU A 371 1.84 23.18 11.08
C LEU A 371 0.66 23.70 11.91
N ASP A 372 0.31 24.98 11.71
CA ASP A 372 -0.84 25.59 12.37
C ASP A 372 -2.17 25.09 11.77
N LEU A 373 -3.15 24.83 12.65
CA LEU A 373 -4.49 24.43 12.26
C LEU A 373 -5.44 25.64 12.07
N PRO A 374 -6.34 25.60 11.07
CA PRO A 374 -6.38 24.61 10.00
C PRO A 374 -5.19 24.74 9.06
N ILE A 375 -4.70 23.61 8.55
CA ILE A 375 -3.75 23.62 7.45
C ILE A 375 -4.49 24.08 6.20
N THR A 376 -3.87 25.02 5.50
CA THR A 376 -4.39 25.72 4.33
C THR A 376 -3.38 25.56 3.19
N GLN A 377 -3.75 25.91 1.95
CA GLN A 377 -2.80 25.87 0.82
C GLN A 377 -1.53 26.73 1.04
N VAL A 378 -1.56 27.71 1.94
CA VAL A 378 -0.44 28.66 2.13
C VAL A 378 0.60 28.14 3.13
N ASN A 379 0.16 27.40 4.16
CA ASN A 379 1.06 26.88 5.19
C ASN A 379 1.30 25.37 5.07
N SER A 380 0.73 24.70 4.06
CA SER A 380 0.95 23.28 3.80
C SER A 380 2.36 22.98 3.28
N GLU A 381 2.82 21.75 3.49
CA GLU A 381 4.01 21.23 2.82
C GLU A 381 3.62 20.61 1.47
N THR A 382 3.86 21.32 0.37
CA THR A 382 3.78 20.72 -0.97
C THR A 382 5.01 19.85 -1.21
N VAL A 383 4.78 18.54 -1.30
CA VAL A 383 5.83 17.54 -1.48
C VAL A 383 6.07 17.18 -2.93
N TRP A 384 5.08 17.44 -3.79
CA TRP A 384 5.22 17.30 -5.23
C TRP A 384 4.38 18.34 -5.96
N ALA A 385 5.02 19.19 -6.76
CA ALA A 385 4.31 20.21 -7.52
C ALA A 385 3.67 19.59 -8.77
N ILE A 386 2.36 19.77 -8.93
CA ILE A 386 1.62 19.36 -10.13
C ILE A 386 0.92 20.58 -10.72
N PRO A 387 1.18 20.93 -12.00
CA PRO A 387 0.58 22.10 -12.64
C PRO A 387 -0.94 22.01 -12.74
N THR A 388 -1.56 23.19 -12.89
CA THR A 388 -2.98 23.34 -13.18
C THR A 388 -3.37 22.61 -14.46
N GLY A 389 -4.54 21.96 -14.47
CA GLY A 389 -5.08 21.29 -15.66
C GLY A 389 -4.44 19.93 -16.00
N SER A 390 -3.56 19.39 -15.15
CA SER A 390 -2.83 18.13 -15.39
C SER A 390 -3.64 16.86 -15.13
N ASN A 391 -4.97 16.91 -15.17
CA ASN A 391 -5.86 15.78 -14.82
C ASN A 391 -5.52 15.08 -13.50
N LEU A 392 -4.95 15.82 -12.54
CA LEU A 392 -4.66 15.31 -11.21
C LEU A 392 -5.97 14.91 -10.54
N ILE A 393 -6.08 13.65 -10.12
CA ILE A 393 -7.23 13.19 -9.35
C ILE A 393 -7.06 13.46 -7.86
N ASN A 394 -8.17 13.45 -7.14
CA ASN A 394 -8.25 13.60 -5.70
C ASN A 394 -8.81 12.33 -5.04
N GLN A 395 -8.61 12.21 -3.73
CA GLN A 395 -9.12 11.10 -2.89
C GLN A 395 -8.64 9.73 -3.37
N THR A 396 -7.32 9.55 -3.40
CA THR A 396 -6.69 8.25 -3.69
C THR A 396 -6.27 7.59 -2.38
N SER A 397 -5.08 6.99 -2.33
CA SER A 397 -4.58 6.25 -1.17
C SER A 397 -3.11 6.51 -0.91
N MET A 398 -2.69 6.17 0.30
CA MET A 398 -1.30 6.13 0.72
C MET A 398 -1.06 4.96 1.66
N ALA A 399 0.20 4.61 1.88
CA ALA A 399 0.67 3.63 2.85
C ALA A 399 2.02 4.08 3.42
N THR A 400 2.50 3.39 4.46
CA THR A 400 3.86 3.54 4.96
C THR A 400 4.61 2.23 4.88
N ASN A 401 5.91 2.31 4.61
CA ASN A 401 6.80 1.15 4.62
C ASN A 401 7.23 0.79 6.05
N SER A 402 8.07 -0.24 6.19
CA SER A 402 8.59 -0.73 7.47
C SER A 402 9.30 0.33 8.33
N LYS A 403 9.78 1.43 7.72
CA LYS A 403 10.45 2.56 8.38
C LYS A 403 9.49 3.71 8.72
N GLY A 404 8.20 3.58 8.41
CA GLY A 404 7.21 4.64 8.57
C GLY A 404 7.31 5.73 7.50
N TYR A 405 8.04 5.50 6.40
CA TYR A 405 8.12 6.48 5.32
C TYR A 405 6.87 6.41 4.44
N PRO A 406 6.27 7.55 4.07
CA PRO A 406 5.04 7.60 3.29
C PRO A 406 5.25 7.26 1.80
N HIS A 407 4.29 6.53 1.24
CA HIS A 407 4.14 6.22 -0.18
C HIS A 407 2.72 6.60 -0.61
N ILE A 408 2.59 7.36 -1.69
CA ILE A 408 1.34 7.92 -2.20
C ILE A 408 1.18 7.49 -3.65
N VAL A 409 -0.01 6.99 -4.01
CA VAL A 409 -0.35 6.63 -5.38
C VAL A 409 -1.50 7.48 -5.89
N PHE A 410 -1.38 7.97 -7.12
CA PHE A 410 -2.36 8.83 -7.76
C PHE A 410 -2.26 8.70 -9.27
N TYR A 411 -3.02 9.50 -10.01
CA TYR A 411 -2.78 9.70 -11.44
C TYR A 411 -2.87 11.18 -11.82
N ALA A 412 -2.06 11.54 -12.81
CA ALA A 412 -2.00 12.86 -13.44
C ALA A 412 -1.36 12.70 -14.83
N ASN A 413 -1.41 13.75 -15.65
CA ASN A 413 -0.77 13.78 -16.96
C ASN A 413 0.73 13.51 -16.86
N ASP A 414 1.24 12.74 -17.82
CA ASP A 414 2.65 12.70 -18.17
C ASP A 414 3.03 13.87 -19.10
N GLU A 415 4.28 13.87 -19.58
CA GLU A 415 4.84 14.85 -20.52
C GLU A 415 4.11 14.93 -21.87
N ASN A 416 3.29 13.93 -22.22
CA ASN A 416 2.53 13.86 -23.46
C ASN A 416 1.04 14.20 -23.25
N ASP A 417 0.67 14.75 -22.08
CA ASP A 417 -0.71 15.00 -21.65
C ASP A 417 -1.59 13.75 -21.61
N ILE A 418 -0.99 12.59 -21.29
CA ILE A 418 -1.73 11.34 -21.07
C ILE A 418 -1.78 11.08 -19.57
N PRO A 419 -2.97 10.94 -18.95
CA PRO A 419 -3.04 10.56 -17.54
C PRO A 419 -2.38 9.19 -17.30
N GLN A 420 -1.42 9.13 -16.39
CA GLN A 420 -0.72 7.92 -15.96
C GLN A 420 -0.88 7.73 -14.45
N TYR A 421 -0.90 6.49 -13.99
CA TYR A 421 -0.66 6.20 -12.58
C TYR A 421 0.77 6.62 -12.20
N GLN A 422 0.91 7.19 -11.02
CA GLN A 422 2.17 7.72 -10.49
C GLN A 422 2.34 7.29 -9.03
N HIS A 423 3.59 7.06 -8.65
CA HIS A 423 4.00 6.71 -7.29
C HIS A 423 4.96 7.79 -6.79
N LEU A 424 4.68 8.31 -5.60
CA LEU A 424 5.49 9.31 -4.90
C LEU A 424 5.83 8.74 -3.52
N TRP A 425 7.10 8.76 -3.12
CA TRP A 425 7.52 8.26 -1.81
C TRP A 425 8.63 9.09 -1.20
N PHE A 426 8.75 9.02 0.12
CA PHE A 426 9.88 9.62 0.84
C PHE A 426 10.93 8.53 1.12
N ASP A 427 12.19 8.76 0.74
CA ASP A 427 13.26 7.77 0.92
C ASP A 427 13.99 7.87 2.28
N GLY A 428 13.54 8.78 3.14
CA GLY A 428 14.21 9.13 4.40
C GLY A 428 15.01 10.44 4.33
N CYS A 429 15.27 10.92 3.11
CA CYS A 429 16.01 12.15 2.84
C CYS A 429 15.20 13.13 2.00
N GLN A 430 14.58 12.66 0.91
CA GLN A 430 13.84 13.47 -0.05
C GLN A 430 12.66 12.69 -0.66
N TRP A 431 11.76 13.45 -1.29
CA TRP A 431 10.66 12.89 -2.05
C TRP A 431 11.14 12.44 -3.43
N GLN A 432 10.70 11.26 -3.82
CA GLN A 432 11.01 10.57 -5.06
C GLN A 432 9.72 10.27 -5.81
N HIS A 433 9.81 10.22 -7.13
CA HIS A 433 8.63 10.09 -8.00
C HIS A 433 8.89 9.15 -9.17
N SER A 434 7.87 8.39 -9.55
CA SER A 434 7.89 7.58 -10.76
C SER A 434 6.51 7.51 -11.42
N VAL A 435 6.50 7.54 -12.76
CA VAL A 435 5.33 7.16 -13.56
C VAL A 435 5.29 5.63 -13.65
N ILE A 436 4.18 5.04 -13.23
CA ILE A 436 4.04 3.59 -13.01
C ILE A 436 2.99 2.94 -13.92
N SER A 437 2.67 3.58 -15.05
CA SER A 437 1.86 2.99 -16.10
C SER A 437 2.29 3.46 -17.49
N LYS A 438 1.85 2.75 -18.53
CA LYS A 438 2.07 3.10 -19.94
C LYS A 438 0.75 3.18 -20.69
N ARG A 439 -0.18 4.00 -20.18
CA ARG A 439 -1.43 4.31 -20.88
C ARG A 439 -1.13 5.07 -22.17
N THR A 440 -1.99 4.90 -23.16
CA THR A 440 -1.88 5.57 -24.47
C THR A 440 -3.07 6.48 -24.77
N GLN A 441 -4.16 6.37 -24.02
CA GLN A 441 -5.40 7.11 -24.27
C GLN A 441 -5.50 8.36 -23.40
N LYS A 442 -5.67 9.51 -24.06
CA LYS A 442 -5.98 10.80 -23.40
C LYS A 442 -7.42 10.82 -22.90
N PHE A 443 -7.64 11.48 -21.77
CA PHE A 443 -8.94 11.92 -21.31
C PHE A 443 -8.76 13.17 -20.45
N ASP A 444 -9.85 13.90 -20.23
CA ASP A 444 -9.86 15.08 -19.39
C ASP A 444 -10.88 14.95 -18.25
N LEU A 445 -10.49 15.41 -17.06
CA LEU A 445 -11.39 15.56 -15.93
C LEU A 445 -12.21 16.85 -16.11
N LEU A 446 -13.45 16.71 -16.59
CA LEU A 446 -14.34 17.82 -16.95
C LEU A 446 -15.60 17.83 -16.07
N GLY A 447 -16.05 19.03 -15.69
CA GLY A 447 -17.33 19.22 -15.01
C GLY A 447 -17.32 18.83 -13.52
N GLY A 448 -18.49 18.47 -13.00
CA GLY A 448 -18.70 18.01 -11.62
C GLY A 448 -19.64 16.81 -11.57
N GLY A 449 -19.82 16.26 -10.36
CA GLY A 449 -20.53 14.99 -10.14
C GLY A 449 -19.67 13.77 -10.46
N THR A 450 -20.29 12.60 -10.53
CA THR A 450 -19.55 11.36 -10.81
C THR A 450 -19.22 11.25 -12.30
N LEU A 451 -17.94 11.04 -12.61
CA LEU A 451 -17.39 11.01 -13.97
C LEU A 451 -17.17 9.58 -14.46
N GLN A 452 -17.33 9.35 -15.77
CA GLN A 452 -16.94 8.10 -16.42
C GLN A 452 -15.43 8.09 -16.71
N ILE A 453 -14.63 7.89 -15.67
CA ILE A 453 -13.17 7.89 -15.79
C ILE A 453 -12.69 6.51 -16.25
N PRO A 454 -11.88 6.41 -17.33
CA PRO A 454 -11.46 5.12 -17.90
C PRO A 454 -10.51 4.34 -16.97
N MET A 455 -9.96 5.00 -15.96
CA MET A 455 -9.12 4.43 -14.91
C MET A 455 -9.69 4.73 -13.52
N SER A 456 -9.56 3.79 -12.59
CA SER A 456 -9.97 3.99 -11.20
C SER A 456 -8.97 4.87 -10.46
N ARG A 457 -9.37 5.41 -9.31
CA ARG A 457 -8.36 5.82 -8.34
C ARG A 457 -7.59 4.58 -7.83
N PRO A 458 -6.27 4.67 -7.60
CA PRO A 458 -5.46 3.53 -7.19
C PRO A 458 -5.49 3.33 -5.67
N GLU A 459 -5.46 2.06 -5.27
CA GLU A 459 -5.23 1.60 -3.91
C GLU A 459 -3.77 1.17 -3.71
N ILE A 460 -3.26 1.22 -2.48
CA ILE A 460 -1.89 0.81 -2.13
C ILE A 460 -1.83 0.01 -0.83
N VAL A 461 -1.05 -1.06 -0.86
CA VAL A 461 -0.55 -1.77 0.33
C VAL A 461 0.95 -2.03 0.19
N ILE A 462 1.66 -2.16 1.31
CA ILE A 462 3.10 -2.44 1.34
C ILE A 462 3.33 -3.71 2.16
N ASP A 463 4.09 -4.66 1.60
CA ASP A 463 4.38 -5.94 2.27
C ASP A 463 5.54 -5.82 3.28
N LYS A 464 5.88 -6.93 3.94
CA LYS A 464 6.96 -6.98 4.94
C LYS A 464 8.37 -6.88 4.33
N GLN A 465 8.48 -7.02 3.01
CA GLN A 465 9.71 -6.83 2.24
C GLN A 465 9.80 -5.41 1.67
N ASP A 466 8.88 -4.51 2.07
CA ASP A 466 8.72 -3.16 1.53
C ASP A 466 8.40 -3.14 0.03
N CYS A 467 7.86 -4.22 -0.56
CA CYS A 467 7.31 -4.15 -1.92
C CYS A 467 6.00 -3.34 -1.88
N VAL A 468 5.86 -2.43 -2.83
CA VAL A 468 4.65 -1.61 -2.99
C VAL A 468 3.71 -2.31 -3.97
N HIS A 469 2.51 -2.64 -3.52
CA HIS A 469 1.45 -3.20 -4.37
C HIS A 469 0.40 -2.13 -4.64
N VAL A 470 0.28 -1.73 -5.89
CA VAL A 470 -0.70 -0.75 -6.37
C VAL A 470 -1.85 -1.50 -7.03
N ILE A 471 -3.06 -1.39 -6.46
CA ILE A 471 -4.26 -2.06 -6.96
C ILE A 471 -5.08 -1.06 -7.76
N TYR A 472 -5.49 -1.44 -8.96
CA TYR A 472 -6.26 -0.54 -9.83
C TYR A 472 -7.05 -1.27 -10.91
N ARG A 473 -7.93 -0.50 -11.57
CA ARG A 473 -8.64 -0.87 -12.78
C ARG A 473 -8.41 0.20 -13.84
N ALA A 474 -8.08 -0.17 -15.06
CA ALA A 474 -7.90 0.78 -16.16
C ALA A 474 -8.22 0.19 -17.53
N ASP A 475 -8.28 1.04 -18.55
CA ASP A 475 -8.32 0.66 -19.96
C ASP A 475 -7.14 -0.21 -20.38
N LEU A 476 -5.93 0.07 -19.88
CA LEU A 476 -4.72 -0.73 -20.13
C LEU A 476 -4.84 -2.19 -19.62
N THR A 477 -5.72 -2.41 -18.64
CA THR A 477 -6.05 -3.73 -18.08
C THR A 477 -7.39 -4.26 -18.62
N GLU A 478 -7.93 -3.69 -19.71
CA GLU A 478 -9.26 -4.04 -20.26
C GLU A 478 -10.38 -3.94 -19.20
N HIS A 479 -10.29 -2.95 -18.30
CA HIS A 479 -11.19 -2.73 -17.17
C HIS A 479 -11.26 -3.88 -16.15
N LYS A 480 -10.29 -4.79 -16.14
CA LYS A 480 -10.12 -5.82 -15.11
C LYS A 480 -9.42 -5.22 -13.88
N MET A 481 -9.62 -5.84 -12.71
CA MET A 481 -8.87 -5.45 -11.50
C MET A 481 -7.47 -6.06 -11.59
N ALA A 482 -6.45 -5.24 -11.37
CA ALA A 482 -5.05 -5.62 -11.43
C ALA A 482 -4.29 -5.15 -10.18
N VAL A 483 -3.13 -5.76 -9.96
CA VAL A 483 -2.13 -5.33 -9.01
C VAL A 483 -0.79 -5.17 -9.71
N LEU A 484 -0.15 -4.02 -9.51
CA LEU A 484 1.22 -3.75 -9.92
C LEU A 484 2.12 -3.77 -8.69
N THR A 485 3.18 -4.57 -8.73
CA THR A 485 4.16 -4.67 -7.66
C THR A 485 5.44 -3.94 -8.05
N LEU A 486 5.85 -2.97 -7.23
CA LEU A 486 7.10 -2.22 -7.34
C LEU A 486 8.05 -2.70 -6.24
N PHE A 487 9.31 -2.94 -6.58
CA PHE A 487 10.30 -3.49 -5.67
C PHE A 487 11.13 -2.39 -4.99
N PRO A 488 11.57 -2.60 -3.74
CA PRO A 488 12.20 -1.56 -2.91
C PRO A 488 13.58 -1.11 -3.38
N GLU A 489 14.15 -1.72 -4.43
CA GLU A 489 15.46 -1.30 -4.95
C GLU A 489 15.42 0.14 -5.46
N ASP A 490 14.33 0.50 -6.17
CA ASP A 490 14.11 1.84 -6.70
C ASP A 490 12.62 2.23 -6.86
N TYR A 491 11.68 1.30 -6.65
CA TYR A 491 10.25 1.46 -6.93
C TYR A 491 9.91 1.89 -8.37
N HIS A 492 10.83 1.71 -9.32
CA HIS A 492 10.62 2.11 -10.71
C HIS A 492 9.83 1.08 -11.51
N PHE A 493 9.08 1.59 -12.49
CA PHE A 493 8.20 0.79 -13.32
C PHE A 493 8.93 -0.27 -14.18
N SER A 494 10.21 -0.08 -14.50
CA SER A 494 10.98 -1.00 -15.35
C SER A 494 11.11 -2.40 -14.76
N GLY A 495 11.18 -2.52 -13.43
CA GLY A 495 11.25 -3.79 -12.72
C GLY A 495 9.88 -4.31 -12.24
N ALA A 496 8.80 -3.58 -12.52
CA ALA A 496 7.50 -3.86 -11.92
C ALA A 496 6.81 -5.09 -12.52
N VAL A 497 6.03 -5.79 -11.69
CA VAL A 497 5.20 -6.93 -12.12
C VAL A 497 3.72 -6.59 -12.03
N GLU A 498 3.01 -6.68 -13.14
CA GLU A 498 1.54 -6.55 -13.18
C GLU A 498 0.86 -7.92 -13.24
N LYS A 499 -0.15 -8.14 -12.39
CA LYS A 499 -1.03 -9.31 -12.42
C LYS A 499 -2.49 -8.90 -12.39
N ILE A 500 -3.33 -9.66 -13.08
CA ILE A 500 -4.78 -9.57 -13.03
C ILE A 500 -5.28 -10.33 -11.80
N LEU A 501 -6.01 -9.63 -10.93
CA LEU A 501 -6.66 -10.19 -9.74
C LEU A 501 -8.03 -10.79 -10.07
N TRP A 502 -8.76 -10.15 -11.00
CA TRP A 502 -10.10 -10.58 -11.40
C TRP A 502 -10.22 -10.60 -12.93
N ASN A 503 -10.62 -11.74 -13.49
CA ASN A 503 -10.49 -12.00 -14.92
C ASN A 503 -11.57 -11.33 -15.79
N GLU A 504 -12.67 -10.88 -15.18
CA GLU A 504 -13.74 -10.20 -15.90
C GLU A 504 -13.61 -8.67 -15.77
N PRO A 505 -14.05 -7.89 -16.77
CA PRO A 505 -14.17 -6.45 -16.64
C PRO A 505 -15.11 -6.07 -15.47
N LEU A 506 -14.80 -5.00 -14.74
CA LEU A 506 -15.61 -4.50 -13.61
C LEU A 506 -16.32 -3.18 -13.90
N GLY A 507 -16.31 -2.74 -15.16
CA GLY A 507 -16.88 -1.46 -15.56
C GLY A 507 -16.14 -0.31 -14.88
N PHE A 508 -16.84 0.43 -14.02
CA PHE A 508 -16.32 1.62 -13.33
C PHE A 508 -15.94 1.39 -11.87
N SER A 509 -15.99 0.14 -11.40
CA SER A 509 -15.57 -0.23 -10.04
C SER A 509 -14.17 0.31 -9.70
N GLU A 510 -13.99 0.73 -8.45
CA GLU A 510 -12.70 1.11 -7.86
C GLU A 510 -12.30 0.08 -6.79
N PRO A 511 -11.00 -0.06 -6.49
CA PRO A 511 -10.53 -1.03 -5.51
C PRO A 511 -10.99 -0.70 -4.09
N ILE A 512 -11.62 -1.68 -3.42
CA ILE A 512 -12.04 -1.60 -2.02
C ILE A 512 -11.33 -2.72 -1.25
N ILE A 513 -10.42 -2.36 -0.35
CA ILE A 513 -9.51 -3.29 0.31
C ILE A 513 -9.66 -3.30 1.84
N ASP A 514 -9.36 -4.44 2.45
CA ASP A 514 -9.28 -4.60 3.91
C ASP A 514 -7.85 -4.32 4.41
N ARG A 515 -7.56 -3.06 4.72
CA ARG A 515 -6.23 -2.65 5.19
C ARG A 515 -5.84 -3.28 6.53
N LEU A 516 -6.80 -3.46 7.42
CA LEU A 516 -6.54 -4.03 8.74
C LEU A 516 -6.19 -5.52 8.62
N ARG A 517 -6.85 -6.26 7.72
CA ARG A 517 -6.46 -7.64 7.44
C ARG A 517 -5.08 -7.73 6.79
N TRP A 518 -4.78 -6.85 5.84
CA TRP A 518 -3.43 -6.75 5.26
C TRP A 518 -2.36 -6.56 6.34
N GLN A 519 -2.56 -5.59 7.24
CA GLN A 519 -1.63 -5.34 8.35
C GLN A 519 -1.51 -6.54 9.30
N LYS A 520 -2.62 -7.25 9.54
CA LYS A 520 -2.67 -8.37 10.48
C LYS A 520 -1.93 -9.61 9.96
N ASP A 521 -2.20 -10.02 8.72
CA ASP A 521 -1.75 -11.32 8.21
C ASP A 521 -1.26 -11.32 6.75
N ALA A 522 -1.10 -10.13 6.14
CA ALA A 522 -0.67 -9.96 4.74
C ALA A 522 -1.62 -10.62 3.71
N THR A 523 -2.88 -10.85 4.07
CA THR A 523 -3.92 -11.22 3.10
C THR A 523 -4.51 -9.96 2.48
N LEU A 524 -4.44 -9.85 1.15
CA LEU A 524 -5.23 -8.85 0.44
C LEU A 524 -6.67 -9.36 0.35
N SER A 525 -7.58 -8.77 1.12
CA SER A 525 -9.02 -8.97 0.93
C SER A 525 -9.64 -7.81 0.19
N MET A 526 -10.51 -8.10 -0.77
CA MET A 526 -11.21 -7.09 -1.55
C MET A 526 -12.71 -7.33 -1.59
N LEU A 527 -13.48 -6.24 -1.63
CA LEU A 527 -14.87 -6.24 -2.05
C LEU A 527 -14.92 -5.96 -3.56
N ILE A 528 -15.49 -6.87 -4.34
CA ILE A 528 -15.53 -6.79 -5.81
C ILE A 528 -16.97 -6.80 -6.30
N GLN A 529 -17.27 -5.91 -7.23
CA GLN A 529 -18.55 -5.82 -7.92
C GLN A 529 -18.34 -5.15 -9.29
N TYR A 530 -19.07 -5.61 -10.31
CA TYR A 530 -19.19 -4.90 -11.57
C TYR A 530 -20.15 -3.71 -11.41
N ASN A 531 -19.76 -2.51 -11.83
CA ASN A 531 -20.61 -1.33 -11.74
C ASN A 531 -20.69 -0.58 -13.06
N HIS A 532 -21.90 -0.17 -13.43
CA HIS A 532 -22.10 0.90 -14.40
C HIS A 532 -21.72 2.26 -13.77
N GLN A 533 -21.68 3.31 -14.57
CA GLN A 533 -21.58 4.68 -14.08
C GLN A 533 -22.23 5.60 -15.11
N PRO A 534 -23.46 6.09 -14.90
CA PRO A 534 -24.00 7.11 -15.79
C PRO A 534 -23.21 8.40 -15.64
N GLN A 535 -23.14 9.17 -16.71
CA GLN A 535 -22.50 10.48 -16.69
C GLN A 535 -23.34 11.47 -15.88
N HIS A 536 -22.73 12.23 -14.96
CA HIS A 536 -23.38 13.27 -14.15
C HIS A 536 -24.59 12.76 -13.33
N ASP A 537 -24.52 11.54 -12.81
CA ASP A 537 -25.53 10.95 -11.93
C ASP A 537 -26.94 10.87 -12.58
N GLN A 538 -27.01 10.80 -13.93
CA GLN A 538 -28.26 10.55 -14.65
C GLN A 538 -28.75 9.13 -14.35
N GLY A 539 -29.82 9.02 -13.56
CA GLY A 539 -30.21 7.75 -12.96
C GLY A 539 -30.42 6.60 -13.98
N VAL A 540 -29.88 5.43 -13.66
CA VAL A 540 -30.25 4.16 -14.30
C VAL A 540 -31.49 3.65 -13.57
N SER A 541 -32.50 3.20 -14.31
CA SER A 541 -33.77 2.76 -13.73
C SER A 541 -33.64 1.50 -12.86
N TYR A 542 -32.75 0.59 -13.24
CA TYR A 542 -32.41 -0.61 -12.48
C TYR A 542 -31.12 -1.24 -13.01
N ALA A 543 -30.16 -1.53 -12.13
CA ALA A 543 -29.03 -2.41 -12.45
C ALA A 543 -28.51 -3.08 -11.19
N GLU A 544 -28.29 -4.39 -11.26
CA GLU A 544 -27.71 -5.20 -10.19
C GLU A 544 -26.57 -6.05 -10.74
N SER A 545 -25.64 -6.38 -9.85
CA SER A 545 -24.59 -7.35 -10.13
C SER A 545 -24.18 -8.04 -8.82
N PRO A 546 -23.67 -9.29 -8.91
CA PRO A 546 -23.21 -10.01 -7.73
C PRO A 546 -22.01 -9.31 -7.09
N MET A 547 -22.02 -9.28 -5.75
CA MET A 547 -20.91 -8.81 -4.94
C MET A 547 -20.10 -9.98 -4.40
N TYR A 548 -18.79 -9.81 -4.33
CA TYR A 548 -17.86 -10.83 -3.86
C TYR A 548 -16.91 -10.29 -2.80
N ILE A 549 -16.55 -11.12 -1.83
CA ILE A 549 -15.32 -10.97 -1.06
C ILE A 549 -14.31 -11.97 -1.60
N MET A 550 -13.10 -11.50 -1.83
CA MET A 550 -12.02 -12.33 -2.36
C MET A 550 -10.73 -12.06 -1.62
N ASP A 551 -9.92 -13.12 -1.45
CA ASP A 551 -8.67 -13.10 -0.70
C ASP A 551 -7.50 -13.54 -1.58
N TRP A 552 -6.34 -12.88 -1.48
CA TRP A 552 -5.10 -13.25 -2.16
C TRP A 552 -3.88 -13.18 -1.22
N TYR A 553 -2.87 -14.01 -1.50
CA TYR A 553 -1.49 -13.73 -1.11
C TYR A 553 -0.77 -13.11 -2.30
N LEU A 554 -0.09 -11.98 -2.07
CA LEU A 554 0.69 -11.30 -3.10
C LEU A 554 2.16 -11.74 -3.14
N ASN A 555 2.61 -12.48 -2.12
CA ASN A 555 3.99 -12.85 -1.85
C ASN A 555 4.46 -14.11 -2.58
#